data_AF-A0A2S5LDM2-F1
#
_entry.id   AF-A0A2S5LDM2-F1
#
_cell.length_a   1.000
_cell.length_b   1.000
_cell.length_c   1.000
_cell.angle_alpha   90.00
_cell.angle_beta   90.00
_cell.angle_gamma   90.00
#
_symmetry.space_group_name_H-M   'P 1'
#
loop_
_entity.id
_entity.type
_entity.pdbx_description
1 polymer ?
#
loop_
_entity_poly.entity_id
_entity_poly.type
_entity_poly.pdbx_seq_one_letter_code
_entity_poly.pdbx_strand_id
1 'polypeptide(L)'
;MLAIFDTAILPLVHTLKTLSHILKKGEEYADAKKIEHNVLLNARLFPDMYPLTRQIQIATDMSKGAAARLAGVEIPAYEDNETTFE
;
A
#
# COMPACT_ATOMS: atom_id res chain seq x y z
N MET A 1 7.44 21.16 -20.66
CA MET A 1 8.26 20.43 -19.68
C MET A 1 7.33 20.01 -18.56
N LEU A 2 7.10 18.71 -18.36
CA LEU A 2 6.29 18.25 -17.23
C LEU A 2 7.12 18.43 -15.94
N ALA A 3 6.52 18.97 -14.88
CA ALA A 3 7.23 19.09 -13.62
C ALA A 3 7.39 17.69 -13.00
N ILE A 4 8.48 17.47 -12.25
CA ILE A 4 8.72 16.20 -11.54
C ILE A 4 7.52 15.83 -10.65
N PHE A 5 6.89 16.85 -10.07
CA PHE A 5 5.65 16.70 -9.31
C PHE A 5 4.54 16.02 -10.12
N ASP A 6 4.27 16.48 -11.34
CA ASP A 6 3.20 15.95 -12.20
C ASP A 6 3.48 14.51 -12.64
N THR A 7 4.76 14.17 -12.86
CA THR A 7 5.15 12.85 -13.37
C THR A 7 5.37 11.80 -12.28
N ALA A 8 5.65 12.22 -11.05
CA ALA A 8 5.94 11.30 -9.94
C ALA A 8 4.85 11.33 -8.87
N ILE A 9 4.52 12.51 -8.34
CA ILE A 9 3.64 12.62 -7.17
C ILE A 9 2.18 12.34 -7.52
N LEU A 10 1.66 12.94 -8.59
CA LEU A 10 0.25 12.73 -8.97
C LEU A 10 -0.05 11.25 -9.30
N PRO A 11 0.79 10.53 -10.07
CA PRO A 11 0.58 9.10 -10.31
C PRO A 11 0.70 8.24 -9.06
N LEU A 12 1.61 8.55 -8.14
CA LEU A 12 1.72 7.82 -6.86
C LEU A 12 0.43 7.98 -6.03
N VAL A 13 -0.09 9.20 -5.91
CA VAL A 13 -1.36 9.47 -5.21
C VAL A 13 -2.52 8.71 -5.87
N HIS A 14 -2.60 8.74 -7.20
CA HIS A 14 -3.63 8.00 -7.92
C HIS A 14 -3.53 6.49 -7.67
N THR A 15 -2.32 5.93 -7.76
CA THR A 15 -2.07 4.49 -7.60
C THR A 15 -2.38 4.02 -6.17
N LEU A 16 -2.02 4.78 -5.15
CA LEU A 16 -2.35 4.44 -3.75
C LEU A 16 -3.86 4.49 -3.49
N LYS A 17 -4.60 5.43 -4.10
CA LYS A 17 -6.07 5.45 -4.03
C LYS A 17 -6.67 4.22 -4.73
N THR A 18 -6.14 3.83 -5.89
CA THR A 18 -6.56 2.60 -6.56
C THR A 18 -6.26 1.37 -5.70
N LEU A 19 -5.09 1.31 -5.06
CA LEU A 19 -4.73 0.22 -4.15
C LEU A 19 -5.71 0.13 -2.98
N SER A 20 -6.05 1.25 -2.34
CA SER A 20 -7.06 1.29 -1.28
C SER A 20 -8.42 0.73 -1.74
N HIS A 21 -8.89 1.09 -2.93
CA HIS A 21 -10.11 0.51 -3.51
C HIS A 21 -9.99 -1.00 -3.78
N ILE A 22 -8.82 -1.49 -4.19
CA ILE A 22 -8.58 -2.92 -4.39
C ILE A 22 -8.64 -3.67 -3.05
N LEU A 23 -8.03 -3.11 -2.00
CA LEU A 23 -8.07 -3.69 -0.66
C LEU A 23 -9.49 -3.75 -0.11
N LYS A 24 -10.29 -2.69 -0.33
CA LYS A 24 -11.71 -2.70 0.05
C LYS A 24 -12.49 -3.83 -0.63
N LYS A 25 -12.23 -4.09 -1.92
CA LYS A 25 -12.82 -5.25 -2.61
C LYS A 25 -12.33 -6.59 -2.05
N GLY A 26 -11.09 -6.66 -1.58
CA GLY A 26 -10.54 -7.84 -0.90
C GLY A 26 -11.27 -8.12 0.42
N GLU A 27 -11.49 -7.09 1.23
CA GLU A 27 -12.29 -7.14 2.46
C GLU A 27 -13.73 -7.62 2.17
N GLU A 28 -14.43 -6.95 1.24
CA GLU A 28 -15.80 -7.31 0.82
C GLU A 28 -15.89 -8.75 0.30
N TYR A 29 -14.88 -9.21 -0.43
CA TYR A 29 -14.80 -10.59 -0.92
C TYR A 29 -14.64 -11.58 0.24
N ALA A 30 -13.75 -11.29 1.19
CA ALA A 30 -13.52 -12.14 2.35
C ALA A 30 -14.81 -12.29 3.17
N ASP A 31 -15.50 -11.18 3.44
CA ASP A 31 -16.79 -11.15 4.14
C ASP A 31 -17.85 -11.98 3.42
N ALA A 32 -18.05 -11.74 2.12
CA ALA A 32 -19.04 -12.44 1.31
C ALA A 32 -18.79 -13.95 1.24
N LYS A 33 -17.53 -14.38 1.35
CA LYS A 33 -17.12 -15.78 1.33
C LYS A 33 -16.90 -16.40 2.70
N LYS A 34 -17.08 -15.65 3.78
CA LYS A 34 -16.79 -16.07 5.16
C LYS A 34 -15.35 -16.59 5.31
N ILE A 35 -14.42 -15.91 4.63
CA ILE A 35 -12.99 -16.16 4.75
C ILE A 35 -12.48 -15.20 5.82
N GLU A 36 -11.77 -15.72 6.81
CA GLU A 36 -11.08 -14.89 7.79
C GLU A 36 -10.13 -13.91 7.08
N HIS A 37 -10.19 -12.62 7.40
CA HIS A 37 -9.39 -11.58 6.72
C HIS A 37 -7.89 -11.90 6.74
N ASN A 38 -7.43 -12.53 7.82
CA ASN A 38 -6.04 -12.93 7.99
C ASN A 38 -5.54 -13.87 6.87
N VAL A 39 -6.43 -14.61 6.20
CA VAL A 39 -6.07 -15.51 5.10
C VAL A 39 -5.58 -14.70 3.91
N LEU A 40 -6.25 -13.59 3.58
CA LEU A 40 -5.84 -12.72 2.49
C LEU A 40 -4.66 -11.84 2.89
N LEU A 41 -4.68 -11.28 4.10
CA LEU A 41 -3.60 -10.40 4.60
C LEU A 41 -2.25 -11.13 4.69
N ASN A 42 -2.25 -12.42 5.05
CA ASN A 42 -1.05 -13.26 5.10
C ASN A 42 -0.75 -14.01 3.79
N ALA A 43 -1.60 -13.88 2.76
CA ALA A 43 -1.37 -14.53 1.47
C ALA A 43 -0.09 -14.00 0.82
N ARG A 44 0.62 -14.89 0.13
CA ARG A 44 1.85 -14.61 -0.64
C ARG A 44 1.82 -15.34 -1.97
N LEU A 45 2.47 -14.77 -2.98
CA LEU A 45 2.51 -15.37 -4.33
C LEU A 45 3.48 -16.55 -4.43
N PHE A 46 4.53 -16.56 -3.62
CA PHE A 46 5.51 -17.65 -3.53
C PHE A 46 6.03 -17.76 -2.08
N PRO A 47 6.49 -18.95 -1.62
CA PRO A 47 6.86 -19.16 -0.21
C PRO A 47 7.88 -18.17 0.37
N ASP A 48 8.85 -17.69 -0.42
CA ASP A 48 9.90 -16.77 0.01
C ASP A 48 9.54 -15.27 -0.16
N MET A 49 8.34 -14.97 -0.67
CA MET A 49 7.87 -13.59 -0.84
C MET A 49 7.19 -13.07 0.44
N TYR A 50 7.25 -11.75 0.63
CA TYR A 50 6.49 -11.07 1.67
C TYR A 50 4.97 -11.23 1.47
N PRO A 51 4.20 -11.34 2.58
CA PRO A 51 2.74 -11.39 2.54
C PRO A 51 2.13 -10.06 2.09
N LEU A 52 0.84 -10.08 1.71
CA LEU A 52 0.10 -8.91 1.25
C LEU A 52 0.26 -7.69 2.17
N THR A 53 0.09 -7.84 3.49
CA THR A 53 0.27 -6.74 4.46
C THR A 53 1.61 -6.04 4.27
N ARG A 54 2.70 -6.81 4.18
CA ARG A 54 4.04 -6.23 4.04
C ARG A 54 4.26 -5.61 2.66
N GLN A 55 3.65 -6.15 1.60
CA GLN A 55 3.69 -5.54 0.27
C GLN A 55 3.03 -4.14 0.28
N ILE A 56 1.92 -3.97 1.00
CA ILE A 56 1.22 -2.68 1.13
C ILE A 56 2.09 -1.67 1.88
N GLN A 57 2.68 -2.07 3.00
CA GLN A 57 3.61 -1.23 3.77
C GLN A 57 4.81 -0.79 2.92
N ILE A 58 5.41 -1.69 2.14
CA ILE A 58 6.51 -1.33 1.22
C ILE A 58 6.03 -0.33 0.15
N ALA A 59 4.83 -0.51 -0.41
CA ALA A 59 4.30 0.40 -1.43
C ALA A 59 4.05 1.81 -0.88
N THR A 60 3.52 1.93 0.35
CA THR A 60 3.32 3.23 1.01
C THR A 60 4.65 3.85 1.44
N ASP A 61 5.60 3.07 1.94
CA ASP A 61 6.96 3.49 2.30
C ASP A 61 7.72 4.07 1.11
N MET A 62 7.67 3.38 -0.03
CA MET A 62 8.31 3.85 -1.25
C MET A 62 7.70 5.18 -1.72
N SER A 63 6.37 5.29 -1.63
CA SER A 63 5.65 6.49 -2.04
C SER A 63 5.93 7.69 -1.12
N LYS A 64 5.86 7.51 0.21
CA LYS A 64 6.18 8.57 1.18
C LYS A 64 7.65 8.99 1.10
N GLY A 65 8.55 8.02 0.93
CA GLY A 65 9.98 8.28 0.79
C GLY A 65 10.31 9.02 -0.51
N ALA A 66 9.62 8.74 -1.62
CA ALA A 66 9.78 9.49 -2.86
C ALA A 66 9.35 10.94 -2.69
N ALA A 67 8.17 11.17 -2.11
CA ALA A 67 7.65 12.52 -1.86
C ALA A 67 8.55 13.34 -0.93
N ALA A 68 8.97 12.77 0.20
CA ALA A 68 9.83 13.45 1.17
C ALA A 68 11.19 13.84 0.58
N ARG A 69 11.84 12.94 -0.17
CA ARG A 69 13.12 13.23 -0.84
C ARG A 69 13.00 14.33 -1.88
N LEU A 70 11.92 14.35 -2.66
CA LEU A 70 11.66 15.39 -3.66
C LEU A 70 11.36 16.75 -3.02
N ALA A 71 10.72 16.76 -1.86
CA ALA A 71 10.43 17.97 -1.10
C ALA A 71 11.59 18.45 -0.22
N GLY A 72 12.67 17.66 -0.07
CA GLY A 72 13.80 17.98 0.79
C GLY A 72 13.46 17.97 2.29
N VAL A 73 12.46 17.18 2.69
CA VAL A 73 12.01 17.05 4.09
C VAL A 73 12.36 15.68 4.65
N GLU A 74 12.31 15.54 5.97
CA GLU A 74 12.49 14.26 6.64
C GLU A 74 11.38 13.27 6.23
N ILE A 75 11.74 11.99 6.08
CA ILE A 75 10.78 10.94 5.74
C ILE A 75 9.89 10.69 6.97
N PRO A 76 8.55 10.84 6.87
CA PRO A 76 7.68 10.56 7.99
C PRO A 76 7.79 9.08 8.42
N ALA A 77 7.98 8.86 9.72
CA ALA A 77 7.99 7.53 10.30
C ALA A 77 6.56 7.04 10.57
N TYR A 78 6.31 5.78 10.20
CA TYR A 78 5.09 5.05 10.52
C TYR A 78 5.53 3.72 11.15
N GLU A 79 4.79 3.23 12.15
CA GLU A 79 5.19 2.04 12.91
C GLU A 79 4.94 0.73 12.15
N ASP A 80 4.15 0.77 11.07
CA ASP A 80 3.81 -0.38 10.23
C ASP A 80 3.24 -1.57 11.04
N ASN A 81 2.34 -1.30 11.98
CA ASN A 81 1.73 -2.28 12.89
C ASN A 81 0.33 -2.75 12.43
N GLU A 82 -0.04 -2.49 11.17
CA GLU A 82 -1.35 -2.84 10.63
C GLU A 82 -1.53 -4.36 10.54
N THR A 83 -2.70 -4.83 10.97
CA THR A 83 -3.05 -6.28 10.97
C THR A 83 -4.44 -6.55 10.41
N THR A 84 -5.15 -5.50 9.99
CA THR A 84 -6.55 -5.51 9.53
C THR A 84 -6.66 -4.74 8.20
N PHE A 85 -7.85 -4.72 7.59
CA PHE A 85 -8.08 -3.96 6.35
C PHE A 85 -8.37 -2.46 6.61
N GLU A 86 -8.85 -2.14 7.81
CA GLU A 86 -9.22 -0.79 8.28
C GLU A 86 -8.04 0.10 8.66
#